data_AF-A0A0Q8GGU9-F1
#
_entry.id   AF-A0A0Q8GGU9-F1
#
_cell.length_a   1.000
_cell.length_b   1.000
_cell.length_c   1.000
_cell.angle_alpha   90.00
_cell.angle_beta   90.00
_cell.angle_gamma   90.00
#
_symmetry.space_group_name_H-M   'P 1'
#
loop_
_entity.id
_entity.type
_entity.pdbx_description
1 polymer ?
#
loop_
_entity_poly.entity_id
_entity_poly.type
_entity_poly.pdbx_seq_one_letter_code
_entity_poly.pdbx_strand_id
1 'polypeptide(L)' 'MYAYLRSQVGCGDPLADSASGTLLHPSVGTMIDETVVIHGHPLRFATVDLAATPAEIRAQLLPCAEVAC' A
#
# COMPACT_ATOMS: atom_id res chain seq x y z
N MET A 1 -8.63 -3.25 -4.94
CA MET A 1 -7.24 -3.73 -4.82
C MET A 1 -7.15 -5.25 -4.75
N TYR A 2 -7.65 -5.89 -3.68
CA TYR A 2 -7.54 -7.35 -3.49
C TYR A 2 -7.97 -8.22 -4.68
N ALA A 3 -9.14 -7.93 -5.29
CA ALA A 3 -9.61 -8.66 -6.47
C ALA A 3 -8.62 -8.58 -7.66
N TYR A 4 -7.92 -7.45 -7.82
CA TYR A 4 -6.92 -7.28 -8.87
C TYR A 4 -5.70 -8.16 -8.61
N LEU A 5 -5.16 -8.18 -7.39
CA LEU A 5 -4.03 -9.07 -7.03
C LEU A 5 -4.39 -10.54 -7.27
N ARG A 6 -5.56 -10.97 -6.80
CA ARG A 6 -6.01 -12.36 -6.98
C ARG A 6 -6.26 -12.76 -8.43
N SER A 7 -6.63 -11.83 -9.30
CA SER A 7 -6.86 -12.12 -10.72
C SER A 7 -5.57 -12.40 -11.50
N GLN A 8 -4.41 -12.03 -10.96
CA GLN A 8 -3.11 -12.17 -11.62
C GLN A 8 -2.39 -13.48 -11.23
N VAL A 9 -2.76 -14.08 -10.10
CA VAL A 9 -2.17 -15.32 -9.57
C VAL A 9 -2.40 -16.49 -10.53
N GLY A 10 -1.36 -17.29 -10.78
CA GLY A 10 -1.46 -18.50 -11.61
C GLY A 10 -1.58 -18.25 -13.12
N CYS A 11 -1.41 -17.00 -13.59
CA CYS A 11 -1.36 -16.66 -15.01
C CYS A 11 0.04 -16.82 -15.65
N GLY A 12 0.98 -17.50 -14.96
CA GLY A 12 2.32 -17.80 -15.48
C GLY A 12 3.38 -16.73 -15.24
N ASP A 13 3.07 -15.68 -14.48
CA ASP A 13 4.03 -14.68 -14.01
C ASP A 13 4.33 -14.90 -12.52
N PRO A 14 5.53 -15.39 -12.15
CA PRO A 14 5.93 -15.60 -10.76
C PRO A 14 5.89 -14.32 -9.90
N LEU A 15 6.02 -13.13 -10.51
CA LEU A 15 5.93 -11.86 -9.78
C LEU A 15 4.49 -11.55 -9.36
N ALA A 16 3.50 -12.06 -10.10
CA ALA A 16 2.10 -11.91 -9.73
C ALA A 16 1.75 -12.72 -8.47
N ASP A 17 2.39 -13.86 -8.27
CA ASP A 17 2.17 -14.74 -7.12
C ASP A 17 2.74 -14.13 -5.82
N SER A 18 3.74 -13.24 -5.93
CA SER A 18 4.30 -12.48 -4.80
C SER A 18 3.89 -11.00 -4.80
N ALA A 19 2.97 -10.58 -5.66
CA ALA A 19 2.60 -9.18 -5.78
C ALA A 19 2.00 -8.65 -4.47
N SER A 20 2.40 -7.43 -4.11
CA SER A 20 1.87 -6.69 -2.97
C SER A 20 0.96 -5.56 -3.44
N GLY A 21 0.18 -4.99 -2.53
CA GLY A 21 -0.60 -3.79 -2.83
C GLY A 21 -0.62 -2.82 -1.67
N THR A 22 -0.67 -1.52 -1.97
CA THR A 22 -0.80 -0.45 -0.98
C THR A 22 -2.11 0.29 -1.19
N LEU A 23 -2.89 0.45 -0.12
CA LEU A 23 -4.06 1.31 -0.06
C LEU A 23 -3.70 2.57 0.73
N LEU A 24 -3.79 3.72 0.05
CA LEU A 24 -3.63 5.03 0.67
C LEU A 24 -4.99 5.68 0.88
N HIS A 25 -5.27 6.12 2.11
CA HIS A 25 -6.49 6.83 2.45
C HIS A 25 -6.19 8.20 3.08
N PRO A 26 -6.69 9.31 2.51
CA PRO A 26 -6.57 10.61 3.16
C PRO A 26 -7.30 10.64 4.50
N SER A 27 -6.63 11.06 5.57
CA SER A 27 -7.23 11.18 6.91
C SER A 27 -6.55 12.28 7.72
N VAL A 28 -7.34 13.05 8.48
CA VAL A 28 -6.83 14.10 9.36
C VAL A 28 -6.81 13.59 10.80
N GLY A 29 -5.66 13.71 11.47
CA GLY A 29 -5.51 13.36 12.89
C GLY A 29 -5.38 11.87 13.21
N THR A 30 -5.42 10.98 12.22
CA THR A 30 -5.14 9.55 12.40
C THR A 30 -4.14 9.07 11.36
N MET A 31 -2.95 8.70 11.83
CA MET A 31 -1.86 8.15 11.01
C MET A 31 -1.77 6.65 11.23
N ILE A 32 -2.02 5.88 10.17
CA ILE A 32 -1.91 4.43 10.13
C ILE A 32 -0.86 4.09 9.07
N ASP A 33 -0.02 3.11 9.35
CA ASP A 33 0.89 2.49 8.39
C ASP A 33 1.10 1.02 8.81
N GLU A 34 0.25 0.14 8.27
CA GLU A 34 0.18 -1.26 8.68
C GLU A 34 0.22 -2.19 7.47
N THR A 35 0.85 -3.35 7.63
CA THR A 35 0.87 -4.39 6.60
C THR A 35 0.21 -5.65 7.14
N VAL A 36 -0.74 -6.18 6.36
CA VAL A 36 -1.41 -7.46 6.65
C VAL A 36 -1.20 -8.42 5.49
N VAL A 37 -1.00 -9.70 5.80
CA VAL A 37 -0.83 -10.74 4.77
C VAL A 37 -2.15 -11.45 4.56
N ILE A 38 -2.69 -11.37 3.34
CA ILE A 38 -3.94 -12.02 2.96
C ILE A 38 -3.66 -13.00 1.82
N HIS A 39 -3.85 -14.30 2.09
CA HIS A 39 -3.60 -15.38 1.13
C HIS A 39 -2.21 -15.32 0.48
N GLY A 40 -1.17 -15.02 1.27
CA GLY A 40 0.22 -14.93 0.81
C GLY A 40 0.61 -13.58 0.22
N HIS A 41 -0.33 -12.66 -0.01
CA HIS A 41 -0.05 -11.33 -0.54
C HIS A 41 0.02 -10.29 0.58
N PRO A 42 1.12 -9.52 0.69
CA PRO A 42 1.18 -8.39 1.61
C PRO A 42 0.34 -7.23 1.10
N LEU A 43 -0.57 -6.75 1.94
CA LEU A 43 -1.38 -5.56 1.71
C LEU A 43 -1.03 -4.50 2.75
N ARG A 44 -0.52 -3.36 2.31
CA ARG A 44 -0.20 -2.21 3.16
C ARG A 44 -1.38 -1.24 3.17
N PHE A 45 -1.73 -0.75 4.34
CA PHE A 45 -2.74 0.28 4.57
C PHE A 45 -2.06 1.46 5.22
N ALA A 46 -2.06 2.60 4.54
CA ALA A 46 -1.47 3.82 5.04
C ALA A 46 -2.44 4.99 4.93
N THR A 47 -2.38 5.91 5.87
CA THR A 47 -3.09 7.19 5.79
C THR A 47 -2.13 8.34 5.53
N VAL A 48 -2.63 9.38 4.88
CA VAL A 48 -1.89 10.61 4.60
C VAL A 48 -2.75 11.79 5.00
N ASP A 49 -2.17 12.70 5.77
CA ASP A 49 -2.83 13.95 6.13
C ASP A 49 -2.65 14.97 5.00
N LEU A 50 -3.68 15.11 4.16
CA LEU A 50 -3.71 16.10 3.07
C LEU A 50 -4.05 17.52 3.54
N ALA A 51 -4.36 17.73 4.83
CA ALA A 51 -4.50 19.06 5.43
C ALA A 51 -3.18 19.62 5.95
N ALA A 52 -2.12 18.79 6.01
CA ALA A 52 -0.78 19.20 6.40
C ALA A 52 -0.10 20.09 5.32
N THR A 53 1.08 20.62 5.62
CA THR A 53 1.85 21.39 4.64
C THR A 53 2.32 20.51 3.47
N PRO A 54 2.59 21.07 2.28
CA PRO A 54 3.09 20.30 1.14
C PRO A 54 4.39 19.53 1.43
N ALA A 55 5.26 20.06 2.29
CA ALA A 55 6.48 19.40 2.72
C ALA A 55 6.18 18.15 3.57
N GLU A 56 5.22 18.24 4.49
CA GLU A 56 4.77 17.13 5.33
C GLU A 56 4.04 16.07 4.51
N ILE A 57 3.13 16.47 3.60
CA ILE A 57 2.45 15.57 2.67
C ILE A 57 3.49 14.78 1.86
N ARG A 58 4.52 15.46 1.33
CA ARG A 58 5.60 14.81 0.60
C ARG A 58 6.36 13.81 1.48
N ALA A 59 6.71 14.20 2.70
CA ALA A 59 7.41 13.33 3.64
C ALA A 59 6.60 12.08 4.02
N GLN A 60 5.26 12.18 4.09
CA GLN A 60 4.36 11.06 4.35
C GLN A 60 4.18 10.14 3.12
N LEU A 61 4.14 10.70 1.91
CA LEU A 61 3.92 9.95 0.68
C LEU A 61 5.15 9.17 0.21
N LEU A 62 6.36 9.71 0.38
CA LEU A 62 7.59 9.08 -0.13
C LEU A 62 7.77 7.64 0.40
N PRO A 63 7.69 7.38 1.71
CA PRO A 63 7.83 6.03 2.26
C PRO A 63 6.72 5.06 1.83
N CYS A 64 5.55 5.57 1.41
CA CYS A 64 4.44 4.74 0.94
C CYS A 64 4.70 4.14 -0.45
N ALA A 65 5.57 4.76 -1.24
CA ALA A 65 5.96 4.30 -2.57
C ALA A 65 7.15 3.32 -2.53
N GLU A 66 7.84 3.23 -1.40
CA GLU A 66 8.94 2.28 -1.22
C GLU A 66 8.37 0.88 -0.99
N VAL A 67 8.77 -0.06 -1.85
CA VAL A 67 8.42 -1.48 -1.70
C VAL A 67 9.37 -2.06 -0.64
N ALA A 68 8.81 -2.55 0.47
CA ALA A 68 9.58 -3.34 1.43
C ALA A 68 10.09 -4.60 0.71
N CYS A 69 11.40 -4.66 0.48
CA CYS A 69 12.09 -5.73 -0.23
C CYS A 69 12.29 -6.97 0.66
#